data_AF-A0A183A0B7-F1
#
_entry.id   AF-A0A183A0B7-F1
#
_cell.length_a   1.000
_cell.length_b   1.000
_cell.length_c   1.000
_cell.angle_alpha   90.00
_cell.angle_beta   90.00
_cell.angle_gamma   90.00
#
_symmetry.space_group_name_H-M   'P 1'
#
loop_
_entity.id
_entity.type
_entity.pdbx_description
1 polymer ?
#
loop_
_entity_poly.entity_id
_entity_poly.type
_entity_poly.pdbx_seq_one_letter_code
_entity_poly.pdbx_strand_id
1 'polypeptide(L)'
;LVCTDVIYLEQKLMKLIWLDDDGLLMAATRNGPGILLRVKSCVIPAEFGPKLCTLQLPVGSAMRWINASCLCSPAENSSSGLDPLLIVGTRDGGLYTFRINLKELHDATLKPVWSLEACHGRGGCTAVLCLPPSNASDNMSAEVISCGRTQGELRFWKVHLTSGSLVLRSLLPSSPSLTWVERFYAVDDGRLFVLGFQSVSIFSLLFKKFNHY
;
A
#
# COMPACT_ATOMS: atom_id res chain seq x y z
N LEU A 1 4.84 -13.66 19.26
CA LEU A 1 3.81 -12.68 18.89
C LEU A 1 2.47 -13.40 18.86
N VAL A 2 1.76 -13.43 19.98
CA VAL A 2 0.41 -13.99 20.02
C VAL A 2 -0.52 -12.84 19.67
N CYS A 3 -1.03 -12.84 18.43
CA CYS A 3 -2.03 -11.90 17.92
C CYS A 3 -3.41 -12.19 18.54
N THR A 4 -3.57 -12.10 19.87
CA THR A 4 -4.84 -12.49 20.52
C THR A 4 -6.04 -11.68 20.05
N ASP A 5 -5.87 -10.41 19.67
CA ASP A 5 -7.01 -9.59 19.23
C ASP A 5 -7.35 -9.80 17.75
N VAL A 6 -6.43 -10.34 16.96
CA VAL A 6 -6.71 -10.70 15.56
C VAL A 6 -7.40 -12.07 15.46
N ILE A 7 -7.49 -12.82 16.57
CA ILE A 7 -8.25 -14.08 16.67
C ILE A 7 -9.74 -13.83 16.43
N TYR A 8 -10.26 -12.65 16.79
CA TYR A 8 -11.67 -12.29 16.59
C TYR A 8 -12.06 -12.07 15.13
N LEU A 9 -11.10 -12.01 14.19
CA LEU A 9 -11.44 -11.86 12.78
C LEU A 9 -12.04 -13.13 12.16
N GLU A 10 -12.02 -14.26 12.88
CA GLU A 10 -12.55 -15.58 12.47
C GLU A 10 -12.11 -16.02 11.06
N GLN A 11 -11.02 -15.44 10.56
CA GLN A 11 -10.52 -15.63 9.21
C GLN A 11 -9.00 -15.84 9.25
N LYS A 12 -8.51 -16.67 8.33
CA LYS A 12 -7.07 -16.86 8.16
C LYS A 12 -6.42 -15.55 7.71
N LEU A 13 -5.52 -15.04 8.54
CA LEU A 13 -4.66 -13.92 8.19
C LEU A 13 -3.61 -14.34 7.17
N MET A 14 -3.41 -13.47 6.19
CA MET A 14 -2.42 -13.62 5.14
C MET A 14 -1.27 -12.64 5.29
N LYS A 15 -1.55 -11.40 5.73
CA LYS A 15 -0.54 -10.37 5.94
C LYS A 15 -1.00 -9.31 6.95
N LEU A 16 -0.05 -8.75 7.69
CA LEU A 16 -0.24 -7.54 8.48
C LEU A 16 0.61 -6.43 7.86
N ILE A 17 0.04 -5.25 7.66
CA ILE A 17 0.71 -4.12 7.02
C ILE A 17 0.48 -2.87 7.86
N TRP A 18 1.56 -2.30 8.38
CA TRP A 18 1.54 -0.99 9.04
C TRP A 18 1.35 0.09 7.99
N LEU A 19 0.42 1.00 8.25
CA LEU A 19 0.03 2.05 7.31
C LEU A 19 0.58 3.43 7.71
N ASP A 20 0.77 3.66 9.01
CA ASP A 20 1.39 4.86 9.57
C ASP A 20 2.16 4.51 10.87
N ASP A 21 2.87 5.51 11.40
CA ASP A 21 3.63 5.39 12.64
C ASP A 21 2.74 5.53 13.90
N ASP A 22 1.52 6.04 13.73
CA ASP A 22 0.51 6.23 14.80
C ASP A 22 -0.27 4.93 15.12
N GLY A 23 0.13 3.82 14.50
CA GLY A 23 -0.36 2.50 14.81
C GLY A 23 -1.59 2.06 14.01
N LEU A 24 -1.88 2.70 12.87
CA LEU A 24 -2.85 2.17 11.91
C LEU A 24 -2.29 0.92 11.23
N LEU A 25 -3.05 -0.16 11.33
CA LEU A 25 -2.69 -1.46 10.81
C LEU A 25 -3.78 -1.97 9.88
N MET A 26 -3.37 -2.61 8.79
CA MET A 26 -4.24 -3.40 7.95
C MET A 26 -3.95 -4.89 8.11
N ALA A 27 -5.00 -5.65 8.43
CA ALA A 27 -5.00 -7.10 8.41
C ALA A 27 -5.62 -7.59 7.10
N ALA A 28 -4.82 -8.25 6.26
CA ALA A 28 -5.31 -8.88 5.04
C ALA A 28 -5.73 -10.32 5.34
N THR A 29 -6.98 -10.67 5.01
CA THR A 29 -7.50 -12.01 5.21
C THR A 29 -7.50 -12.83 3.91
N ARG A 30 -7.58 -14.14 4.04
CA ARG A 30 -7.71 -15.06 2.90
C ARG A 30 -9.05 -14.78 2.21
N ASN A 31 -9.02 -14.56 0.89
CA ASN A 31 -10.20 -14.33 0.05
C ASN A 31 -10.93 -12.98 0.27
N GLY A 32 -10.26 -11.95 0.78
CA GLY A 32 -10.51 -10.61 0.23
C GLY A 32 -11.38 -9.60 0.99
N PRO A 33 -11.39 -9.58 2.33
CA PRO A 33 -11.33 -8.26 2.95
C PRO A 33 -9.96 -7.90 3.52
N GLY A 34 -9.61 -6.62 3.34
CA GLY A 34 -8.69 -5.96 4.26
C GLY A 34 -9.49 -5.48 5.47
N ILE A 35 -8.91 -5.55 6.66
CA ILE A 35 -9.55 -5.06 7.87
C ILE A 35 -8.61 -4.02 8.48
N LEU A 36 -9.13 -2.80 8.69
CA LEU A 36 -8.37 -1.74 9.33
C LEU A 36 -8.58 -1.76 10.83
N LEU A 37 -7.48 -1.68 11.55
CA LEU A 37 -7.37 -1.71 12.99
C LEU A 37 -6.48 -0.55 13.44
N ARG A 38 -6.71 -0.03 14.64
CA ARG A 38 -5.77 0.90 15.29
C ARG A 38 -5.14 0.22 16.49
N VAL A 39 -3.83 0.28 16.62
CA VAL A 39 -3.13 -0.25 17.80
C VAL A 39 -3.34 0.71 18.97
N LYS A 40 -3.81 0.18 20.11
CA LYS A 40 -4.08 0.97 21.32
C LYS A 40 -2.82 1.27 22.10
N SER A 41 -1.91 0.30 22.19
CA SER A 41 -0.64 0.46 22.87
C SER A 41 0.47 -0.33 22.17
N CYS A 42 1.62 0.33 22.00
CA CYS A 42 2.82 -0.28 21.42
C CYS A 42 3.68 -1.00 22.48
N VAL A 43 3.05 -1.59 23.49
CA VAL A 43 3.72 -2.45 24.48
C VAL A 43 3.70 -3.90 23.98
N ILE A 44 4.55 -4.79 24.51
CA ILE A 44 4.56 -6.21 24.10
C ILE A 44 3.91 -7.04 25.22
N PRO A 45 2.82 -7.79 24.95
CA PRO A 45 2.09 -7.90 23.67
C PRO A 45 1.28 -6.63 23.33
N ALA A 46 1.18 -6.30 22.04
CA ALA A 46 0.45 -5.12 21.58
C ALA A 46 -1.06 -5.34 21.67
N GLU A 47 -1.78 -4.35 22.17
CA GLU A 47 -3.24 -4.37 22.24
C GLU A 47 -3.84 -3.70 21.00
N PHE A 48 -4.80 -4.36 20.38
CA PHE A 48 -5.49 -3.83 19.20
C PHE A 48 -6.82 -3.20 19.60
N GLY A 49 -7.11 -2.09 18.95
CA GLY A 49 -8.39 -1.40 19.03
C GLY A 49 -9.51 -2.16 18.33
N PRO A 50 -10.75 -1.68 18.49
CA PRO A 50 -11.87 -2.23 17.75
C PRO A 50 -11.61 -2.15 16.25
N LYS A 51 -12.26 -3.05 15.51
CA LYS A 51 -12.35 -2.97 14.06
C LYS A 51 -12.78 -1.57 13.64
N LEU A 52 -11.96 -0.93 12.82
CA LEU A 52 -12.34 0.33 12.19
C LEU A 52 -13.27 -0.01 11.03
N CYS A 53 -12.75 -0.50 9.91
CA CYS A 53 -13.56 -0.81 8.74
C CYS A 53 -13.12 -2.09 8.01
N THR A 54 -13.95 -2.49 7.06
CA THR A 54 -13.70 -3.58 6.10
C THR A 54 -13.46 -3.00 4.71
N LEU A 55 -12.39 -3.39 4.05
CA LEU A 55 -12.08 -3.05 2.66
C LEU A 55 -12.53 -4.22 1.78
N GLN A 56 -13.62 -4.04 1.05
CA GLN A 56 -14.17 -5.08 0.18
C GLN A 56 -13.46 -5.06 -1.17
N LEU A 57 -12.72 -6.12 -1.50
CA LEU A 57 -12.20 -6.30 -2.85
C LEU A 57 -13.31 -6.82 -3.79
N PRO A 58 -13.25 -6.49 -5.10
CA PRO A 58 -14.14 -7.10 -6.09
C PRO A 58 -13.97 -8.62 -6.13
N VAL A 59 -15.04 -9.35 -6.42
CA VAL A 59 -15.02 -10.82 -6.55
C VAL A 59 -13.97 -11.21 -7.60
N GLY A 60 -13.14 -12.20 -7.28
CA GLY A 60 -12.14 -12.69 -8.21
C GLY A 60 -11.45 -13.94 -7.74
N SER A 61 -10.16 -14.08 -8.08
CA SER A 61 -9.42 -15.31 -7.82
C SER A 61 -9.31 -15.63 -6.32
N ALA A 62 -9.14 -16.91 -5.98
CA ALA A 62 -8.83 -17.34 -4.61
C ALA A 62 -7.49 -16.77 -4.08
N MET A 63 -6.70 -16.15 -4.94
CA MET A 63 -5.44 -15.47 -4.60
C MET A 63 -5.64 -13.96 -4.38
N ARG A 64 -6.88 -13.46 -4.41
CA ARG A 64 -7.21 -12.05 -4.22
C ARG A 64 -7.28 -11.71 -2.74
N TRP A 65 -6.12 -11.46 -2.17
CA TRP A 65 -5.98 -10.80 -0.87
C TRP A 65 -4.98 -9.65 -0.98
N ILE A 66 -5.10 -8.69 -0.07
CA ILE A 66 -4.20 -7.54 -0.02
C ILE A 66 -2.80 -7.99 0.39
N ASN A 67 -1.79 -7.58 -0.37
CA ASN A 67 -0.40 -7.99 -0.16
C ASN A 67 0.55 -6.81 0.05
N ALA A 68 0.17 -5.61 -0.38
CA ALA A 68 0.93 -4.39 -0.14
C ALA A 68 -0.03 -3.21 -0.06
N SER A 69 0.38 -2.13 0.59
CA SER A 69 -0.40 -0.90 0.65
C SER A 69 0.42 0.29 1.09
N CYS A 70 -0.10 1.48 0.79
CA CYS A 70 0.39 2.75 1.33
C CYS A 70 -0.77 3.73 1.50
N LEU A 71 -0.63 4.66 2.45
CA LEU A 71 -1.49 5.83 2.54
C LEU A 71 -0.96 6.94 1.65
N CYS A 72 -1.88 7.67 1.02
CA CYS A 72 -1.63 8.89 0.28
C CYS A 72 -2.51 9.97 0.89
N SER A 73 -1.91 10.81 1.72
CA SER A 73 -2.59 11.96 2.33
C SER A 73 -2.35 13.21 1.47
N PRO A 74 -3.34 14.12 1.39
CA PRO A 74 -3.06 15.49 0.97
C PRO A 74 -1.99 16.11 1.88
N ALA A 75 -1.22 17.06 1.36
CA ALA A 75 -0.24 17.79 2.18
C ALA A 75 -0.93 18.41 3.42
N GLU A 76 -0.28 18.35 4.59
CA GLU A 76 -0.83 18.79 5.88
C GLU A 76 -1.28 20.26 5.87
N ASN A 77 -0.65 21.09 5.03
CA ASN A 77 -0.98 22.51 4.85
C ASN A 77 -2.06 22.76 3.79
N SER A 78 -2.64 21.72 3.20
CA SER A 78 -3.72 21.87 2.23
C SER A 78 -5.06 22.04 2.95
N SER A 79 -5.74 23.15 2.70
CA SER A 79 -7.12 23.38 3.14
C SER A 79 -8.14 22.49 2.39
N SER A 80 -7.67 21.44 1.73
CA SER A 80 -8.46 20.63 0.81
C SER A 80 -9.54 19.80 1.51
N GLY A 81 -9.37 19.53 2.82
CA GLY A 81 -10.31 18.73 3.61
C GLY A 81 -10.54 17.33 3.04
N LEU A 82 -9.66 16.86 2.14
CA LEU A 82 -9.81 15.58 1.46
C LEU A 82 -9.39 14.44 2.40
N ASP A 83 -10.23 13.42 2.47
CA ASP A 83 -9.89 12.17 3.14
C ASP A 83 -8.67 11.51 2.47
N PRO A 84 -7.76 10.91 3.26
CA PRO A 84 -6.64 10.17 2.71
C PRO A 84 -7.11 9.01 1.83
N LEU A 85 -6.29 8.69 0.84
CA LEU A 85 -6.47 7.52 0.01
C LEU A 85 -5.60 6.38 0.51
N LEU A 86 -6.17 5.19 0.59
CA LEU A 86 -5.41 3.96 0.78
C LEU A 86 -5.30 3.25 -0.56
N ILE A 87 -4.07 3.08 -1.02
CA ILE A 87 -3.78 2.31 -2.22
C ILE A 87 -3.31 0.94 -1.78
N VAL A 88 -3.91 -0.09 -2.34
CA VAL A 88 -3.59 -1.48 -2.02
C VAL A 88 -3.25 -2.25 -3.29
N GLY A 89 -2.24 -3.12 -3.18
CA GLY A 89 -1.88 -4.10 -4.17
C GLY A 89 -2.25 -5.49 -3.71
N THR A 90 -2.84 -6.30 -4.60
CA THR A 90 -3.25 -7.66 -4.28
C THR A 90 -2.27 -8.71 -4.79
N ARG A 91 -2.33 -9.89 -4.20
CA ARG A 91 -1.49 -11.03 -4.56
C ARG A 91 -1.79 -11.60 -5.96
N ASP A 92 -2.97 -11.38 -6.51
CA ASP A 92 -3.29 -11.69 -7.90
C ASP A 92 -2.96 -10.55 -8.88
N GLY A 93 -2.39 -9.45 -8.37
CA GLY A 93 -1.79 -8.39 -9.19
C GLY A 93 -2.66 -7.18 -9.46
N GLY A 94 -3.82 -7.06 -8.83
CA GLY A 94 -4.63 -5.84 -8.92
C GLY A 94 -4.04 -4.69 -8.09
N LEU A 95 -4.38 -3.46 -8.50
CA LEU A 95 -4.24 -2.25 -7.71
C LEU A 95 -5.63 -1.67 -7.46
N TYR A 96 -5.89 -1.23 -6.24
CA TYR A 96 -7.18 -0.69 -5.82
C TYR A 96 -6.96 0.53 -4.94
N THR A 97 -7.82 1.53 -5.09
CA THR A 97 -7.82 2.73 -4.26
C THR A 97 -9.07 2.79 -3.43
N PHE A 98 -8.94 3.08 -2.15
CA PHE A 98 -10.03 3.32 -1.21
C PHE A 98 -9.92 4.73 -0.65
N ARG A 99 -11.05 5.40 -0.43
CA ARG A 99 -11.09 6.65 0.33
C ARG A 99 -11.40 6.33 1.78
N ILE A 100 -10.60 6.87 2.70
CA ILE A 100 -10.64 6.48 4.11
C ILE A 100 -10.82 7.72 4.97
N ASN A 101 -12.00 7.90 5.57
CA ASN A 101 -12.22 8.92 6.59
C ASN A 101 -11.87 8.35 7.97
N LEU A 102 -10.63 8.51 8.43
CA LEU A 102 -10.14 7.94 9.70
C LEU A 102 -10.98 8.31 10.95
N LYS A 103 -11.83 9.34 10.89
CA LYS A 103 -12.69 9.78 12.00
C LYS A 103 -14.04 9.04 12.07
N GLU A 104 -14.51 8.48 10.96
CA GLU A 104 -15.88 7.93 10.83
C GLU A 104 -15.90 6.44 10.42
N LEU A 105 -14.81 5.69 10.63
CA LEU A 105 -14.69 4.34 10.06
C LEU A 105 -15.49 3.24 10.74
N HIS A 106 -16.03 3.45 11.94
CA HIS A 106 -16.54 2.37 12.78
C HIS A 106 -17.55 1.44 12.08
N ASP A 107 -17.16 0.17 11.94
CA ASP A 107 -17.89 -0.92 11.27
C ASP A 107 -18.30 -0.66 9.81
N ALA A 108 -17.68 0.32 9.15
CA ALA A 108 -17.94 0.61 7.75
C ALA A 108 -17.41 -0.50 6.82
N THR A 109 -18.08 -0.70 5.68
CA THR A 109 -17.56 -1.51 4.57
C THR A 109 -17.33 -0.62 3.36
N LEU A 110 -16.07 -0.49 2.96
CA LEU A 110 -15.63 0.37 1.88
C LEU A 110 -15.43 -0.44 0.60
N LYS A 111 -15.89 0.11 -0.53
CA LYS A 111 -15.60 -0.38 -1.87
C LYS A 111 -14.51 0.49 -2.50
N PRO A 112 -13.73 -0.04 -3.44
CA PRO A 112 -12.71 0.75 -4.11
C PRO A 112 -13.36 1.88 -4.94
N VAL A 113 -12.77 3.08 -4.87
CA VAL A 113 -13.13 4.21 -5.73
C VAL A 113 -12.49 4.10 -7.11
N TRP A 114 -11.43 3.31 -7.21
CA TRP A 114 -10.74 3.00 -8.46
C TRP A 114 -10.12 1.60 -8.37
N SER A 115 -10.09 0.89 -9.50
CA SER A 115 -9.49 -0.44 -9.60
C SER A 115 -8.82 -0.66 -10.96
N LEU A 116 -7.72 -1.41 -10.93
CA LEU A 116 -7.07 -1.96 -12.11
C LEU A 116 -6.68 -3.40 -11.82
N GLU A 117 -7.43 -4.34 -12.40
CA GLU A 117 -7.14 -5.76 -12.27
C GLU A 117 -5.93 -6.16 -13.11
N ALA A 118 -5.21 -7.21 -12.70
CA ALA A 118 -4.07 -7.78 -13.43
C ALA A 118 -2.93 -6.77 -13.76
N CYS A 119 -2.80 -5.70 -12.99
CA CYS A 119 -1.74 -4.70 -13.14
C CYS A 119 -0.33 -5.32 -13.08
N HIS A 120 -0.10 -6.20 -12.11
CA HIS A 120 1.17 -6.88 -11.84
C HIS A 120 1.00 -8.39 -11.97
N GLY A 121 1.00 -8.92 -13.20
CA GLY A 121 0.68 -10.31 -13.60
C GLY A 121 0.95 -11.45 -12.60
N ARG A 122 1.81 -12.41 -12.95
CA ARG A 122 2.02 -13.59 -12.09
C ARG A 122 2.75 -13.20 -10.80
N GLY A 123 2.20 -13.61 -9.66
CA GLY A 123 2.77 -13.36 -8.34
C GLY A 123 2.38 -12.03 -7.69
N GLY A 124 1.64 -11.19 -8.43
CA GLY A 124 0.94 -10.05 -7.89
C GLY A 124 1.81 -8.84 -7.55
N CYS A 125 1.15 -7.86 -6.94
CA CYS A 125 1.79 -6.67 -6.39
C CYS A 125 2.48 -7.02 -5.07
N THR A 126 3.77 -6.76 -4.96
CA THR A 126 4.59 -7.15 -3.81
C THR A 126 4.93 -5.99 -2.89
N ALA A 127 5.04 -4.78 -3.44
CA ALA A 127 5.31 -3.57 -2.70
C ALA A 127 4.60 -2.38 -3.35
N VAL A 128 4.13 -1.45 -2.53
CA VAL A 128 3.56 -0.17 -2.93
C VAL A 128 4.05 0.88 -1.93
N LEU A 129 4.42 2.07 -2.40
CA LEU A 129 4.83 3.18 -1.57
C LEU A 129 4.33 4.50 -2.15
N CYS A 130 3.76 5.35 -1.29
CA CYS A 130 3.54 6.76 -1.60
C CYS A 130 4.85 7.51 -1.37
N LEU A 131 5.29 8.26 -2.37
CA LEU A 131 6.50 9.06 -2.28
C LEU A 131 6.22 10.36 -1.52
N PRO A 132 7.22 10.88 -0.78
CA PRO A 132 7.13 12.22 -0.22
C PRO A 132 6.81 13.25 -1.31
N PRO A 133 6.00 14.28 -1.00
CA PRO A 133 5.60 15.27 -1.98
C PRO A 133 6.83 15.96 -2.58
N SER A 134 6.98 15.85 -3.90
CA SER A 134 8.12 16.39 -4.64
C SER A 134 7.97 17.89 -4.95
N ASN A 135 6.73 18.36 -5.07
CA ASN A 135 6.36 19.75 -5.34
C ASN A 135 5.28 20.21 -4.35
N ALA A 136 5.63 21.13 -3.45
CA ALA A 136 4.71 21.68 -2.44
C ALA A 136 3.51 22.45 -3.02
N SER A 137 3.48 22.70 -4.34
CA SER A 137 2.42 23.44 -5.02
C SER A 137 1.30 22.56 -5.59
N ASP A 138 1.53 21.27 -5.83
CA ASP A 138 0.53 20.35 -6.40
C ASP A 138 -0.17 19.56 -5.27
N ASN A 139 -1.06 20.24 -4.55
CA ASN A 139 -1.80 19.66 -3.42
C ASN A 139 -2.92 18.69 -3.83
N MET A 140 -3.12 18.46 -5.13
CA MET A 140 -4.20 17.61 -5.66
C MET A 140 -3.69 16.29 -6.21
N SER A 141 -2.39 16.04 -6.14
CA SER A 141 -1.81 14.78 -6.59
C SER A 141 -0.75 14.24 -5.65
N ALA A 142 -0.54 12.93 -5.74
CA ALA A 142 0.55 12.24 -5.08
C ALA A 142 1.26 11.34 -6.10
N GLU A 143 2.46 10.89 -5.75
CA GLU A 143 3.25 9.99 -6.57
C GLU A 143 3.40 8.65 -5.84
N VAL A 144 3.19 7.55 -6.57
CA VAL A 144 3.26 6.20 -6.01
C VAL A 144 4.16 5.34 -6.86
N ILE A 145 4.95 4.51 -6.21
CA ILE A 145 5.68 3.43 -6.86
C ILE A 145 5.09 2.08 -6.42
N SER A 146 4.91 1.18 -7.38
CA SER A 146 4.51 -0.20 -7.10
C SER A 146 5.40 -1.20 -7.83
N CYS A 147 5.53 -2.40 -7.27
CA CYS A 147 6.31 -3.48 -7.88
C CYS A 147 5.49 -4.75 -8.01
N GLY A 148 5.69 -5.46 -9.12
CA GLY A 148 5.24 -6.85 -9.28
C GLY A 148 6.30 -7.86 -8.83
N ARG A 149 5.88 -9.09 -8.59
CA ARG A 149 6.82 -10.20 -8.29
C ARG A 149 7.73 -10.53 -9.48
N THR A 150 7.23 -10.45 -10.70
CA THR A 150 7.95 -10.92 -11.88
C THR A 150 8.94 -9.86 -12.35
N GLN A 151 10.23 -10.20 -12.37
CA GLN A 151 11.35 -9.37 -12.86
C GLN A 151 11.56 -8.03 -12.14
N GLY A 152 10.98 -7.85 -10.95
CA GLY A 152 11.14 -6.60 -10.20
C GLY A 152 10.73 -5.34 -10.99
N GLU A 153 9.79 -5.46 -11.93
CA GLU A 153 9.34 -4.33 -12.73
C GLU A 153 8.61 -3.31 -11.85
N LEU A 154 9.17 -2.11 -11.83
CA LEU A 154 8.73 -0.99 -11.03
C LEU A 154 7.84 -0.09 -11.90
N ARG A 155 6.67 0.26 -11.37
CA ARG A 155 5.71 1.16 -12.04
C ARG A 155 5.60 2.44 -11.23
N PHE A 156 5.73 3.57 -11.90
CA PHE A 156 5.55 4.89 -11.31
C PHE A 156 4.20 5.47 -11.72
N TRP A 157 3.43 5.92 -10.73
CA TRP A 157 2.06 6.36 -10.87
C TRP A 157 1.90 7.79 -10.38
N LYS A 158 1.10 8.58 -11.09
CA LYS A 158 0.50 9.80 -10.53
C LYS A 158 -0.89 9.46 -10.01
N VAL A 159 -1.15 9.77 -8.74
CA VAL A 159 -2.44 9.61 -8.07
C VAL A 159 -3.16 10.95 -8.09
N HIS A 160 -4.41 10.97 -8.53
CA HIS A 160 -5.26 12.16 -8.42
C HIS A 160 -6.10 12.06 -7.14
N LEU A 161 -5.80 12.88 -6.12
CA LEU A 161 -6.33 12.71 -4.75
C LEU A 161 -7.87 12.86 -4.68
N THR A 162 -8.43 13.73 -5.52
CA THR A 162 -9.88 13.99 -5.57
C THR A 162 -10.69 12.85 -6.20
N SER A 163 -10.15 12.13 -7.17
CA SER A 163 -10.86 11.01 -7.82
C SER A 163 -10.41 9.64 -7.29
N GLY A 164 -9.23 9.54 -6.71
CA GLY A 164 -8.58 8.28 -6.37
C GLY A 164 -8.00 7.50 -7.55
N SER A 165 -8.02 8.08 -8.76
CA SER A 165 -7.51 7.41 -9.96
C SER A 165 -5.98 7.43 -10.02
N LEU A 166 -5.40 6.32 -10.47
CA LEU A 166 -3.97 6.20 -10.74
C LEU A 166 -3.73 6.28 -12.25
N VAL A 167 -2.72 7.05 -12.66
CA VAL A 167 -2.25 7.14 -14.04
C VAL A 167 -0.80 6.68 -14.09
N LEU A 168 -0.53 5.64 -14.88
CA LEU A 168 0.84 5.16 -15.11
C LEU A 168 1.64 6.23 -15.87
N ARG A 169 2.76 6.66 -15.31
CA ARG A 169 3.64 7.63 -15.95
C ARG A 169 4.84 6.98 -16.62
N SER A 170 5.45 6.02 -15.94
CA SER A 170 6.63 5.34 -16.45
C SER A 170 6.77 3.93 -15.87
N LEU A 171 7.43 3.08 -16.65
CA LEU A 171 8.03 1.84 -16.18
C LEU A 171 9.48 2.16 -15.85
N LEU A 172 9.90 1.90 -14.62
CA LEU A 172 11.28 2.05 -14.22
C LEU A 172 12.03 0.76 -14.56
N PRO A 173 13.22 0.86 -15.18
CA PRO A 173 13.97 -0.32 -15.60
C PRO A 173 14.25 -1.23 -14.41
N SER A 174 14.03 -2.52 -14.59
CA SER A 174 14.35 -3.53 -13.57
C SER A 174 15.85 -3.64 -13.38
N SER A 175 16.25 -3.95 -12.15
CA SER A 175 17.64 -4.33 -11.88
C SER A 175 17.82 -5.82 -12.19
N PRO A 176 18.85 -6.22 -12.95
CA PRO A 176 19.17 -7.64 -13.14
C PRO A 176 19.53 -8.34 -11.82
N SER A 177 19.88 -7.56 -10.79
CA SER A 177 20.22 -8.04 -9.44
C SER A 177 19.01 -8.14 -8.51
N LEU A 178 17.78 -7.84 -8.97
CA LEU A 178 16.56 -7.99 -8.17
C LEU A 178 15.52 -8.80 -8.93
N THR A 179 15.23 -9.99 -8.42
CA THR A 179 14.14 -10.83 -8.95
C THR A 179 12.77 -10.43 -8.39
N TRP A 180 12.71 -9.89 -7.17
CA TRP A 180 11.49 -9.45 -6.51
C TRP A 180 11.81 -8.37 -5.46
N VAL A 181 10.97 -7.31 -5.42
CA VAL A 181 11.00 -6.26 -4.40
C VAL A 181 9.96 -6.53 -3.33
N GLU A 182 10.39 -6.60 -2.07
CA GLU A 182 9.48 -6.79 -0.94
C GLU A 182 9.08 -5.49 -0.28
N ARG A 183 9.99 -4.51 -0.22
CA ARG A 183 9.70 -3.23 0.45
C ARG A 183 10.43 -2.08 -0.21
N PHE A 184 9.77 -0.94 -0.19
CA PHE A 184 10.35 0.35 -0.50
C PHE A 184 10.51 1.16 0.77
N TYR A 185 11.50 2.04 0.78
CA TYR A 185 11.67 3.06 1.78
C TYR A 185 12.12 4.35 1.11
N ALA A 186 11.31 5.40 1.18
CA ALA A 186 11.70 6.72 0.70
C ALA A 186 12.21 7.55 1.87
N VAL A 187 13.20 8.39 1.58
CA VAL A 187 13.69 9.43 2.49
C VAL A 187 13.27 10.80 1.96
N ASP A 188 13.23 11.80 2.85
CA ASP A 188 12.69 13.13 2.55
C ASP A 188 13.42 13.86 1.43
N ASP A 189 14.69 13.55 1.19
CA ASP A 189 15.45 14.08 0.05
C ASP A 189 15.08 13.43 -1.30
N GLY A 190 14.08 12.56 -1.30
CA GLY A 190 13.52 11.90 -2.47
C GLY A 190 14.31 10.70 -2.97
N ARG A 191 15.36 10.25 -2.28
CA ARG A 191 15.99 8.95 -2.57
C ARG A 191 15.06 7.81 -2.19
N LEU A 192 15.13 6.73 -2.97
CA LEU A 192 14.34 5.53 -2.77
C LEU A 192 15.26 4.33 -2.54
N PHE A 193 15.09 3.67 -1.41
CA PHE A 193 15.71 2.40 -1.10
C PHE A 193 14.76 1.27 -1.42
N VAL A 194 15.30 0.24 -2.06
CA VAL A 194 14.56 -0.93 -2.48
C VAL A 194 15.18 -2.14 -1.79
N LEU A 195 14.38 -2.81 -0.96
CA LEU A 195 14.71 -4.11 -0.38
C LEU A 195 14.10 -5.20 -1.26
N GLY A 196 14.96 -6.07 -1.78
CA GLY A 196 14.51 -7.18 -2.59
C GLY A 196 15.45 -8.37 -2.55
N PHE A 197 15.10 -9.38 -3.35
CA PHE A 197 15.76 -10.67 -3.37
C PHE A 197 16.17 -11.01 -4.81
N GLN A 198 17.31 -11.66 -4.96
CA GLN A 198 17.69 -12.38 -6.17
C GLN A 198 17.95 -13.81 -5.76
N SER A 199 17.11 -14.74 -6.25
CA SER A 199 17.25 -16.20 -6.11
C SER A 199 18.10 -16.63 -4.91
N VAL A 200 17.44 -16.81 -3.75
CA VAL A 200 18.00 -17.19 -2.43
C VAL A 200 18.90 -16.17 -1.71
N SER A 201 19.27 -15.05 -2.32
CA SER A 201 20.13 -14.01 -1.72
C SER A 201 19.41 -12.66 -1.55
N ILE A 202 19.72 -11.93 -0.47
CA ILE A 202 19.15 -10.61 -0.13
C ILE A 202 20.02 -9.51 -0.74
N PHE A 203 19.40 -8.54 -1.42
CA PHE A 203 20.09 -7.37 -1.96
C PHE A 203 19.38 -6.08 -1.54
N SER A 204 20.16 -5.03 -1.30
CA SER A 204 19.66 -3.67 -1.13
C SER A 204 20.18 -2.81 -2.27
N LEU A 205 19.29 -2.10 -2.95
CA LEU A 205 19.66 -1.15 -4.01
C LEU A 205 19.19 0.24 -3.64
N LEU A 206 20.06 1.22 -3.87
CA LEU A 206 19.75 2.63 -3.77
C LEU A 206 19.39 3.15 -5.17
N PHE A 207 18.17 3.64 -5.34
CA PHE A 207 17.78 4.43 -6.48
C PHE A 207 17.86 5.91 -6.10
N LYS A 208 18.71 6.66 -6.81
CA LYS A 208 18.70 8.12 -6.71
C LYS A 208 17.53 8.63 -7.57
N LYS A 209 16.75 9.57 -7.02
CA LYS A 209 15.59 10.18 -7.67
C LYS A 209 15.89 10.49 -9.14
N PHE A 210 15.02 10.04 -10.04
CA PHE A 210 15.04 10.49 -11.43
C PHE A 210 14.63 11.96 -11.42
N ASN A 211 15.55 12.86 -11.74
CA ASN A 211 15.20 14.21 -12.13
C ASN A 211 14.45 14.08 -13.46
N HIS A 212 13.13 14.02 -13.41
CA HIS A 212 12.33 14.16 -14.62
C HIS A 212 12.33 15.63 -15.03
N TYR A 213 12.83 15.86 -16.25
CA TYR A 213 12.67 17.09 -17.03
C TYR A 213 11.19 17.45 -17.19
#